data_AF-A0A6H1Z9G6-F1
#
_entry.id   AF-A0A6H1Z9G6-F1
#
_cell.length_a   1.000
_cell.length_b   1.000
_cell.length_c   1.000
_cell.angle_alpha   90.00
_cell.angle_beta   90.00
_cell.angle_gamma   90.00
#
_symmetry.space_group_name_H-M   'P 1'
#
loop_
_entity.id
_entity.type
_entity.pdbx_description
1 polymer ?
#
loop_
_entity_poly.entity_id
_entity_poly.type
_entity_poly.pdbx_seq_one_letter_code
_entity_poly.pdbx_strand_id
1 'polypeptide(L)'
;MGRKAYHGTAKDQNGRVIYSATVNVYTAGTTTAATCYASEAGAALSGGATTSDAYGAFEFWVDSGDYTQDQEFKVVISKSGYSSVTYDYIHIPGFGLETTDSPTFSSLTIINDITADGCALDDLTASQAVMTNGSKVLVSADYLDQAVKIASSPTFAGATFSGLTASVPVWTSAAKALVSVSTRFKVGSITRDLSAADGAVAETGVGFQPSVVIFMGAVAGSGMLSLGFDSSAAAYSIADNREGTAGAYYTASTSLCFYVSAGVKSNGTISSWSADGFSITWAKTGSPAGTANVFYLAIR
;
A
#
# COMPACT_ATOMS: atom_id res chain seq x y z
N MET A 1 34.00 28.94 38.71
CA MET A 1 35.00 29.95 38.33
C MET A 1 36.26 29.20 37.97
N GLY A 2 36.60 29.16 36.69
CA GLY A 2 37.83 28.54 36.21
C GLY A 2 38.79 29.65 35.81
N ARG A 3 40.05 29.55 36.23
CA ARG A 3 41.11 30.42 35.73
C ARG A 3 41.64 29.86 34.43
N LYS A 4 42.02 30.74 33.50
CA LYS A 4 42.57 30.37 32.20
C LYS A 4 43.97 30.96 32.07
N ALA A 5 44.91 30.11 31.66
CA ALA A 5 46.29 30.50 31.48
C ALA A 5 46.49 31.19 30.13
N TYR A 6 47.37 32.19 30.12
CA TYR A 6 47.99 32.71 28.90
C TYR A 6 49.49 32.49 28.99
N HIS A 7 50.06 31.87 27.95
CA HIS A 7 51.49 31.61 27.83
C HIS A 7 52.08 32.48 26.73
N GLY A 8 53.29 32.99 26.97
CA GLY A 8 54.05 33.73 25.96
C GLY A 8 55.55 33.57 26.14
N THR A 9 56.31 34.19 25.24
CA THR A 9 57.77 34.24 25.32
C THR A 9 58.25 35.66 25.04
N ALA A 10 59.00 36.25 25.96
CA ALA A 10 59.68 37.51 25.77
C ALA A 10 60.86 37.33 24.81
N LYS A 11 60.83 38.00 23.66
CA LYS A 11 61.88 37.97 22.63
C LYS A 11 62.25 39.38 22.18
N ASP A 12 63.51 39.57 21.78
CA ASP A 12 63.96 40.81 21.14
C ASP A 12 63.57 40.86 19.65
N GLN A 13 63.89 41.96 18.96
CA GLN A 13 63.59 42.15 17.54
C GLN A 13 64.31 41.13 16.63
N ASN A 14 65.32 40.43 17.13
CA ASN A 14 66.08 39.41 16.43
C ASN A 14 65.60 37.99 16.81
N GLY A 15 64.50 37.87 17.58
CA GLY A 15 63.94 36.60 18.02
C GLY A 15 64.68 35.92 19.17
N ARG A 16 65.68 36.57 19.78
CA ARG A 16 66.42 36.03 20.94
C ARG A 16 65.59 36.19 22.20
N VAL A 17 65.61 35.18 23.06
CA VAL A 17 64.86 35.18 24.32
C VAL A 17 65.40 36.23 25.29
N ILE A 18 64.49 36.91 25.99
CA ILE A 18 64.80 37.89 27.02
C ILE A 18 64.40 37.30 28.38
N TYR A 19 65.38 36.88 29.17
CA TYR A 19 65.15 36.39 30.54
C TYR A 19 64.81 37.55 31.49
N SER A 20 64.03 37.32 32.54
CA SER A 20 63.69 38.33 33.56
C SER A 20 63.14 39.64 32.98
N ALA A 21 62.42 39.58 31.86
CA ALA A 21 61.63 40.69 31.38
C ALA A 21 60.38 40.84 32.26
N THR A 22 60.01 42.07 32.61
CA THR A 22 58.77 42.36 33.30
C THR A 22 57.62 42.34 32.30
N VAL A 23 56.61 41.53 32.58
CA VAL A 23 55.40 41.36 31.77
C VAL A 23 54.24 41.95 32.56
N ASN A 24 53.75 43.12 32.15
CA ASN A 24 52.61 43.79 32.77
C ASN A 24 51.34 43.52 31.95
N VAL A 25 50.25 43.17 32.62
CA VAL A 25 48.95 42.89 32.03
C VAL A 25 47.96 43.98 32.41
N TYR A 26 47.24 44.51 31.42
CA TYR A 26 46.24 45.57 31.56
C TYR A 26 44.94 45.16 30.88
N THR A 27 43.83 45.85 31.18
CA THR A 27 42.65 45.77 30.32
C THR A 27 42.94 46.41 28.96
N ALA A 28 42.44 45.81 27.87
CA ALA A 28 42.74 46.27 26.51
C ALA A 28 42.40 47.76 26.31
N GLY A 29 43.25 48.46 25.57
CA GLY A 29 43.11 49.90 25.30
C GLY A 29 43.34 50.84 26.50
N THR A 30 43.63 50.34 27.72
CA THR A 30 43.81 51.19 28.92
C THR A 30 45.16 50.99 29.62
N THR A 31 45.52 51.83 30.59
CA THR A 31 46.68 51.62 31.47
C THR A 31 46.30 51.04 32.84
N THR A 32 45.05 50.57 32.98
CA THR A 32 44.56 49.97 34.22
C THR A 32 45.08 48.54 34.34
N ALA A 33 45.85 48.25 35.38
CA ALA A 33 46.38 46.92 35.61
C ALA A 33 45.23 45.90 35.75
N ALA A 34 45.37 44.77 35.07
CA ALA A 34 44.48 43.65 35.22
C ALA A 34 44.84 42.87 36.50
N THR A 35 43.85 42.51 37.31
CA THR A 35 43.93 41.37 38.23
C THR A 35 44.26 40.11 37.42
N CYS A 36 45.46 39.57 37.61
CA CYS A 36 45.88 38.28 37.08
C CYS A 36 46.59 37.48 38.18
N TYR A 37 46.78 36.18 37.97
CA TYR A 37 47.22 35.24 39.01
C TYR A 37 48.46 34.47 38.55
N ALA A 38 49.31 34.10 39.53
CA ALA A 38 50.55 33.38 39.26
C ALA A 38 50.33 31.91 38.81
N SER A 39 49.18 31.34 39.18
CA SER A 39 48.79 29.96 38.84
C SER A 39 47.27 29.81 38.97
N GLU A 40 46.73 28.65 38.55
CA GLU A 40 45.31 28.33 38.68
C GLU A 40 44.76 28.52 40.11
N ALA A 41 45.56 28.20 41.13
CA ALA A 41 45.21 28.40 42.55
C ALA A 41 46.04 29.50 43.25
N GLY A 42 46.84 30.26 42.49
CA GLY A 42 47.78 31.24 43.03
C GLY A 42 47.13 32.51 43.56
N ALA A 43 47.92 33.30 44.30
CA ALA A 43 47.52 34.66 44.68
C ALA A 43 47.52 35.61 43.46
N ALA A 44 46.78 36.71 43.56
CA ALA A 44 46.81 37.76 42.56
C ALA A 44 48.21 38.36 42.48
N LEU A 45 48.69 38.57 41.26
CA LEU A 45 49.95 39.21 40.97
C LEU A 45 49.85 40.70 41.28
N SER A 46 50.80 41.20 42.08
CA SER A 46 50.84 42.62 42.44
C SER A 46 51.02 43.46 41.18
N GLY A 47 50.08 44.39 40.95
CA GLY A 47 50.09 45.28 39.78
C GLY A 47 49.88 44.58 38.43
N GLY A 48 49.36 43.35 38.43
CA GLY A 48 49.13 42.60 37.19
C GLY A 48 50.44 42.20 36.48
N ALA A 49 51.53 42.03 37.23
CA ALA A 49 52.87 41.83 36.67
C ALA A 49 53.45 40.45 37.00
N THR A 50 54.05 39.82 36.00
CA THR A 50 54.88 38.61 36.12
C THR A 50 56.25 38.84 35.46
N THR A 51 57.16 37.87 35.57
CA THR A 51 58.49 37.95 34.95
C THR A 51 58.77 36.74 34.08
N SER A 52 59.46 36.93 32.96
CA SER A 52 59.91 35.80 32.15
C SER A 52 61.04 35.01 32.82
N ASP A 53 61.06 33.70 32.59
CA ASP A 53 62.07 32.78 33.12
C ASP A 53 63.40 32.81 32.32
N ALA A 54 64.30 31.87 32.59
CA ALA A 54 65.60 31.76 31.91
C ALA A 54 65.48 31.47 30.39
N TYR A 55 64.34 30.94 29.94
CA TYR A 55 64.03 30.68 28.53
C TYR A 55 63.19 31.80 27.90
N GLY A 56 62.94 32.88 28.65
CA GLY A 56 62.07 33.97 28.24
C GLY A 56 60.58 33.62 28.29
N ALA A 57 60.19 32.43 28.76
CA ALA A 57 58.80 32.04 28.88
C ALA A 57 58.14 32.78 30.04
N PHE A 58 56.87 33.15 29.88
CA PHE A 58 56.05 33.73 30.95
C PHE A 58 54.65 33.15 30.91
N GLU A 59 54.00 33.15 32.07
CA GLU A 59 52.63 32.71 32.25
C GLU A 59 51.92 33.66 33.21
N PHE A 60 50.64 33.93 32.95
CA PHE A 60 49.71 34.48 33.92
C PHE A 60 48.33 33.87 33.70
N TRP A 61 47.50 33.95 34.73
CA TRP A 61 46.15 33.40 34.72
C TRP A 61 45.13 34.51 34.91
N VAL A 62 43.99 34.43 34.24
CA VAL A 62 42.85 35.33 34.45
C VAL A 62 41.65 34.54 34.96
N ASP A 63 40.87 35.14 35.87
CA ASP A 63 39.69 34.48 36.48
C ASP A 63 38.40 34.97 35.83
N SER A 64 37.55 34.03 35.41
CA SER A 64 36.23 34.30 34.83
C SER A 64 35.28 35.03 35.80
N GLY A 65 35.58 35.06 37.10
CA GLY A 65 34.86 35.88 38.08
C GLY A 65 35.24 37.37 38.06
N ASP A 66 36.42 37.75 37.56
CA ASP A 66 36.92 39.13 37.61
C ASP A 66 36.54 39.95 36.36
N TYR A 67 36.23 39.29 35.25
CA TYR A 67 36.00 39.95 33.96
C TYR A 67 34.84 39.31 33.19
N THR A 68 34.29 40.06 32.23
CA THR A 68 33.31 39.55 31.28
C THR A 68 33.96 38.63 30.24
N GLN A 69 33.17 37.75 29.62
CA GLN A 69 33.63 36.80 28.61
C GLN A 69 34.25 37.47 27.37
N ASP A 70 33.83 38.69 27.04
CA ASP A 70 34.37 39.45 25.91
C ASP A 70 35.56 40.35 26.31
N GLN A 71 36.09 40.21 27.54
CA GLN A 71 37.20 41.06 28.00
C GLN A 71 38.49 40.69 27.26
N GLU A 72 39.07 41.68 26.60
CA GLU A 72 40.40 41.59 25.99
C GLU A 72 41.46 42.24 26.88
N PHE A 73 42.72 41.83 26.68
CA PHE A 73 43.84 42.26 27.52
C PHE A 73 44.94 42.91 26.70
N LYS A 74 45.71 43.78 27.36
CA LYS A 74 46.96 44.32 26.84
C LYS A 74 48.13 43.75 27.64
N VAL A 75 49.14 43.25 26.94
CA VAL A 75 50.38 42.72 27.51
C VAL A 75 51.54 43.61 27.08
N VAL A 76 52.27 44.16 28.05
CA VAL A 76 53.47 44.98 27.83
C VAL A 76 54.68 44.26 28.41
N ILE A 77 55.62 43.89 27.54
CA ILE A 77 56.87 43.22 27.90
C ILE A 77 57.99 44.25 27.87
N SER A 78 58.71 44.40 28.98
CA SER A 78 59.76 45.41 29.14
C SER A 78 60.98 44.87 29.88
N LYS A 79 62.19 45.32 29.49
CA LYS A 79 63.44 45.08 30.21
C LYS A 79 64.43 46.21 29.93
N SER A 80 65.18 46.63 30.93
CA SER A 80 66.25 47.63 30.75
C SER A 80 67.24 47.17 29.67
N GLY A 81 67.60 48.08 28.76
CA GLY A 81 68.45 47.80 27.60
C GLY A 81 67.73 47.18 26.39
N TYR A 82 66.41 46.94 26.46
CA TYR A 82 65.59 46.45 25.35
C TYR A 82 64.41 47.40 25.10
N SER A 83 64.00 47.54 23.83
CA SER A 83 62.74 48.21 23.49
C SER A 83 61.55 47.40 24.04
N SER A 84 60.55 48.08 24.59
CA SER A 84 59.33 47.40 25.06
C SER A 84 58.47 46.94 23.88
N VAL A 85 57.77 45.82 24.06
CA VAL A 85 56.82 45.27 23.09
C VAL A 85 55.44 45.26 23.72
N THR A 86 54.45 45.74 22.97
CA THR A 86 53.05 45.80 23.40
C THR A 86 52.19 44.97 22.46
N TYR A 87 51.38 44.10 23.04
CA TYR A 87 50.28 43.41 22.37
C TYR A 87 48.98 43.91 22.99
N ASP A 88 48.11 44.53 22.21
CA ASP A 88 46.82 45.06 22.67
C ASP A 88 45.67 44.25 22.05
N TYR A 89 44.51 44.28 22.71
CA TYR A 89 43.31 43.53 22.30
C TYR A 89 43.57 42.01 22.15
N ILE A 90 44.32 41.42 23.09
CA ILE A 90 44.52 39.97 23.15
C ILE A 90 43.32 39.31 23.81
N HIS A 91 42.69 38.39 23.08
CA HIS A 91 41.72 37.46 23.65
C HIS A 91 42.44 36.23 24.25
N ILE A 92 42.02 35.79 25.44
CA ILE A 92 42.59 34.61 26.11
C ILE A 92 41.66 33.41 25.85
N PRO A 93 42.09 32.40 25.06
CA PRO A 93 41.24 31.27 24.71
C PRO A 93 40.66 30.52 25.93
N GLY A 94 39.38 30.17 25.86
CA GLY A 94 38.65 29.56 26.97
C GLY A 94 38.11 30.57 27.99
N PHE A 95 38.39 31.85 27.82
CA PHE A 95 37.75 32.95 28.50
C PHE A 95 36.61 33.47 27.62
N GLY A 96 35.48 32.76 27.60
CA GLY A 96 34.29 33.13 26.83
C GLY A 96 33.87 32.14 25.75
N LEU A 97 32.58 31.79 25.75
CA LEU A 97 31.86 30.92 24.81
C LEU A 97 32.45 29.50 24.58
N GLU A 98 32.52 28.69 25.64
CA GLU A 98 32.36 27.24 25.44
C GLU A 98 30.90 27.00 25.02
N THR A 99 30.59 27.10 23.72
CA THR A 99 29.29 26.70 23.17
C THR A 99 29.13 25.19 23.33
N THR A 100 28.81 24.77 24.54
CA THR A 100 28.11 23.52 24.82
C THR A 100 26.62 23.65 24.50
N ASP A 101 26.17 24.84 24.05
CA ASP A 101 24.96 24.96 23.24
C ASP A 101 25.17 24.16 21.95
N SER A 102 24.78 22.89 21.99
CA SER A 102 24.14 22.28 20.82
C SER A 102 23.19 23.33 20.28
N PRO A 103 23.33 23.81 19.04
CA PRO A 103 22.45 24.82 18.52
C PRO A 103 21.03 24.26 18.62
N THR A 104 20.27 24.71 19.62
CA THR A 104 18.84 24.53 19.64
C THR A 104 18.36 25.45 18.54
N PHE A 105 18.23 24.91 17.34
CA PHE A 105 17.63 25.60 16.22
C PHE A 105 16.12 25.75 16.50
N SER A 106 15.75 26.60 17.46
CA SER A 106 14.35 26.92 17.79
C SER A 106 13.66 27.70 16.68
N SER A 107 14.39 28.08 15.63
CA SER A 107 13.85 28.72 14.43
C SER A 107 14.56 28.28 13.15
N LEU A 108 14.90 26.99 13.01
CA LEU A 108 15.15 26.46 11.66
C LEU A 108 13.79 26.38 10.96
N THR A 109 13.42 27.47 10.29
CA THR A 109 12.50 27.35 9.17
C THR A 109 13.24 26.54 8.13
N ILE A 110 12.95 25.23 8.07
CA ILE A 110 13.35 24.41 6.94
C ILE A 110 12.62 25.03 5.74
N ILE A 111 13.35 25.83 4.97
CA ILE A 111 12.86 26.37 3.71
C ILE A 111 12.52 25.15 2.86
N ASN A 112 11.31 25.16 2.28
CA ASN A 112 10.74 24.10 1.43
C ASN A 112 11.57 23.74 0.17
N ASP A 113 12.82 24.22 0.06
CA ASP A 113 13.78 23.93 -1.00
C ASP A 113 15.05 23.28 -0.44
N ILE A 114 14.90 22.25 0.40
CA ILE A 114 15.90 21.18 0.36
C ILE A 114 15.63 20.43 -0.95
N THR A 115 16.11 20.97 -2.06
CA THR A 115 16.39 20.18 -3.25
C THR A 115 17.46 19.19 -2.81
N ALA A 116 17.02 17.99 -2.46
CA ALA A 116 17.87 16.89 -2.08
C ALA A 116 18.70 16.43 -3.28
N ASP A 117 19.71 17.21 -3.65
CA ASP A 117 20.74 16.84 -4.62
C ASP A 117 21.77 15.88 -3.98
N GLY A 118 21.29 14.98 -3.11
CA GLY A 118 22.15 14.16 -2.27
C GLY A 118 21.50 13.39 -1.13
N CYS A 119 20.16 13.30 -1.04
CA CYS A 119 19.56 12.23 -0.22
C CYS A 119 19.68 10.93 -1.03
N ALA A 120 20.85 10.31 -0.95
CA ALA A 120 21.09 9.01 -1.53
C ALA A 120 20.14 8.01 -0.85
N LEU A 121 19.15 7.55 -1.60
CA LEU A 121 18.17 6.56 -1.23
C LEU A 121 18.79 5.15 -1.30
N ASP A 122 20.04 5.01 -0.86
CA ASP A 122 20.89 3.84 -1.15
C ASP A 122 20.47 2.56 -0.41
N ASP A 123 19.55 2.66 0.55
CA ASP A 123 18.97 1.53 1.28
C ASP A 123 17.59 1.07 0.76
N LEU A 124 17.08 1.67 -0.31
CA LEU A 124 15.86 1.19 -0.95
C LEU A 124 16.16 -0.07 -1.78
N THR A 125 16.00 -1.23 -1.14
CA THR A 125 16.00 -2.51 -1.85
C THR A 125 14.91 -2.51 -2.93
N ALA A 126 15.15 -3.19 -4.07
CA ALA A 126 14.27 -3.21 -5.24
C ALA A 126 12.82 -3.68 -4.99
N SER A 127 12.47 -4.04 -3.76
CA SER A 127 11.12 -4.44 -3.32
C SER A 127 10.33 -3.33 -2.63
N GLN A 128 10.93 -2.15 -2.40
CA GLN A 128 10.25 -1.03 -1.76
C GLN A 128 9.76 -0.05 -2.84
N ALA A 129 8.48 -0.20 -3.21
CA ALA A 129 7.82 0.78 -4.06
C ALA A 129 7.66 2.09 -3.27
N VAL A 130 8.42 3.13 -3.66
CA VAL A 130 8.22 4.49 -3.15
C VAL A 130 7.02 5.08 -3.88
N MET A 131 5.86 5.10 -3.23
CA MET A 131 4.70 5.82 -3.73
C MET A 131 4.70 7.21 -3.12
N THR A 132 4.76 8.23 -3.98
CA THR A 132 4.52 9.61 -3.58
C THR A 132 3.05 9.95 -3.81
N ASN A 133 2.42 10.63 -2.86
CA ASN A 133 1.10 11.21 -3.11
C ASN A 133 1.21 12.41 -4.07
N GLY A 134 0.07 13.01 -4.46
CA GLY A 134 0.06 14.22 -5.30
C GLY A 134 0.85 15.41 -4.71
N SER A 135 1.15 15.37 -3.41
CA SER A 135 1.96 16.35 -2.67
C SER A 135 3.43 15.92 -2.51
N LYS A 136 3.86 14.84 -3.17
CA LYS A 136 5.22 14.29 -3.11
C LYS A 136 5.70 13.85 -1.72
N VAL A 137 4.79 13.62 -0.78
CA VAL A 137 5.12 13.10 0.55
C VAL A 137 5.32 11.60 0.48
N LEU A 138 6.43 11.11 1.04
CA LEU A 138 6.69 9.70 1.25
C LEU A 138 5.65 9.16 2.24
N VAL A 139 4.68 8.40 1.74
CA VAL A 139 3.78 7.63 2.60
C VAL A 139 4.49 6.31 2.85
N SER A 140 4.82 6.00 4.11
CA SER A 140 5.51 4.76 4.46
C SER A 140 4.76 3.55 3.89
N ALA A 141 5.54 2.55 3.44
CA ALA A 141 5.06 1.34 2.77
C ALA A 141 4.07 0.48 3.59
N ASP A 142 3.78 0.85 4.84
CA ASP A 142 2.76 0.23 5.70
C ASP A 142 1.32 0.53 5.27
N TYR A 143 1.09 1.41 4.29
CA TYR A 143 -0.27 1.70 3.80
C TYR A 143 -0.88 0.61 2.90
N LEU A 144 -0.14 -0.46 2.61
CA LEU A 144 -0.72 -1.68 2.06
C LEU A 144 -0.97 -2.68 3.20
N ASP A 145 -1.98 -2.39 4.04
CA ASP A 145 -2.60 -3.31 5.03
C ASP A 145 -3.23 -4.57 4.38
N GLN A 146 -2.95 -4.82 3.11
CA GLN A 146 -3.04 -6.14 2.53
C GLN A 146 -1.73 -6.38 1.81
N ALA A 147 -0.83 -7.09 2.48
CA ALA A 147 0.41 -7.55 1.89
C ALA A 147 0.08 -8.39 0.64
N VAL A 148 0.02 -7.75 -0.53
CA VAL A 148 0.01 -8.37 -1.85
C VAL A 148 1.46 -8.78 -2.13
N LYS A 149 1.97 -9.76 -1.38
CA LYS A 149 3.26 -10.39 -1.66
C LYS A 149 3.03 -11.49 -2.69
N ILE A 150 4.03 -11.78 -3.50
CA ILE A 150 3.95 -12.77 -4.61
C ILE A 150 3.55 -14.18 -4.13
N ALA A 151 3.66 -14.46 -2.82
CA ALA A 151 3.30 -15.75 -2.19
C ALA A 151 2.08 -15.69 -1.25
N SER A 152 1.43 -14.54 -1.05
CA SER A 152 0.26 -14.44 -0.15
C SER A 152 -1.05 -14.78 -0.86
N SER A 153 -2.01 -15.35 -0.12
CA SER A 153 -3.41 -15.52 -0.54
C SER A 153 -4.28 -14.45 0.14
N PRO A 154 -4.24 -13.18 -0.32
CA PRO A 154 -5.03 -12.12 0.28
C PRO A 154 -6.53 -12.47 0.20
N THR A 155 -7.24 -12.22 1.30
CA THR A 155 -8.71 -12.36 1.34
C THR A 155 -9.32 -10.98 1.22
N PHE A 156 -9.94 -10.69 0.08
CA PHE A 156 -10.61 -9.41 -0.16
C PHE A 156 -12.04 -9.44 0.39
N ALA A 157 -12.20 -9.16 1.69
CA ALA A 157 -13.52 -8.99 2.30
C ALA A 157 -14.20 -7.73 1.71
N GLY A 158 -15.45 -7.87 1.26
CA GLY A 158 -16.22 -6.75 0.71
C GLY A 158 -15.83 -6.31 -0.71
N ALA A 159 -15.04 -7.09 -1.45
CA ALA A 159 -14.74 -6.78 -2.84
C ALA A 159 -16.01 -6.71 -3.69
N THR A 160 -16.21 -5.60 -4.38
CA THR A 160 -17.29 -5.43 -5.35
C THR A 160 -16.74 -5.67 -6.75
N PHE A 161 -17.08 -6.80 -7.36
CA PHE A 161 -16.69 -7.14 -8.73
C PHE A 161 -17.80 -6.71 -9.71
N SER A 162 -17.64 -5.55 -10.35
CA SER A 162 -18.57 -5.06 -11.37
C SER A 162 -18.42 -5.81 -12.70
N GLY A 163 -19.52 -5.97 -13.44
CA GLY A 163 -19.52 -6.59 -14.77
C GLY A 163 -19.64 -8.12 -14.80
N LEU A 164 -19.78 -8.75 -13.62
CA LEU A 164 -20.12 -10.17 -13.52
C LEU A 164 -21.64 -10.36 -13.51
N THR A 165 -22.13 -11.38 -14.20
CA THR A 165 -23.53 -11.79 -14.16
C THR A 165 -23.77 -12.63 -12.90
N ALA A 166 -24.76 -12.24 -12.10
CA ALA A 166 -25.16 -12.97 -10.92
C ALA A 166 -25.57 -14.41 -11.27
N SER A 167 -25.34 -15.35 -10.34
CA SER A 167 -25.74 -16.76 -10.46
C SER A 167 -25.09 -17.52 -11.63
N VAL A 168 -24.03 -16.97 -12.23
CA VAL A 168 -23.24 -17.63 -13.27
C VAL A 168 -21.85 -17.96 -12.71
N PRO A 169 -21.29 -19.15 -13.02
CA PRO A 169 -19.92 -19.47 -12.65
C PRO A 169 -18.92 -18.40 -13.12
N VAL A 170 -18.00 -18.01 -12.24
CA VAL A 170 -16.91 -17.07 -12.54
C VAL A 170 -15.66 -17.85 -12.89
N TRP A 171 -15.03 -17.50 -14.01
CA TRP A 171 -13.82 -18.13 -14.52
C TRP A 171 -12.74 -17.08 -14.79
N THR A 172 -11.49 -17.50 -14.88
CA THR A 172 -10.40 -16.67 -15.43
C THR A 172 -10.32 -16.85 -16.94
N SER A 173 -10.36 -15.75 -17.69
CA SER A 173 -10.16 -15.74 -19.14
C SER A 173 -8.70 -15.98 -19.53
N ALA A 174 -8.43 -16.17 -20.83
CA ALA A 174 -7.06 -16.25 -21.37
C ALA A 174 -6.24 -14.97 -21.09
N ALA A 175 -6.90 -13.82 -20.97
CA ALA A 175 -6.29 -12.55 -20.58
C ALA A 175 -6.13 -12.39 -19.05
N LYS A 176 -6.38 -13.46 -18.27
CA LYS A 176 -6.34 -13.48 -16.80
C LYS A 176 -7.35 -12.53 -16.13
N ALA A 177 -8.44 -12.19 -16.83
CA ALA A 177 -9.55 -11.41 -16.26
C ALA A 177 -10.62 -12.34 -15.68
N LEU A 178 -11.29 -11.93 -14.60
CA LEU A 178 -12.48 -12.62 -14.11
C LEU A 178 -13.65 -12.36 -15.05
N VAL A 179 -14.30 -13.42 -15.52
CA VAL A 179 -15.42 -13.37 -16.45
C VAL A 179 -16.54 -14.32 -16.01
N SER A 180 -17.79 -13.90 -16.14
CA SER A 180 -18.95 -14.78 -16.00
C SER A 180 -19.16 -15.54 -17.29
N VAL A 181 -19.17 -16.87 -17.23
CA VAL A 181 -19.41 -17.71 -18.41
C VAL A 181 -20.75 -18.41 -18.25
N SER A 182 -21.75 -17.93 -19.01
CA SER A 182 -23.08 -18.56 -19.06
C SER A 182 -22.91 -20.02 -19.49
N THR A 183 -23.47 -20.95 -18.72
CA THR A 183 -23.43 -22.37 -19.04
C THR A 183 -24.14 -22.59 -20.38
N ARG A 184 -23.48 -23.29 -21.32
CA ARG A 184 -24.04 -23.50 -22.67
C ARG A 184 -25.20 -24.50 -22.70
N PHE A 185 -25.39 -25.23 -21.60
CA PHE A 185 -26.46 -26.21 -21.46
C PHE A 185 -26.95 -26.28 -20.02
N LYS A 186 -28.18 -26.76 -19.85
CA LYS A 186 -28.78 -27.06 -18.55
C LYS A 186 -29.58 -28.36 -18.66
N VAL A 187 -29.40 -29.24 -17.68
CA VAL A 187 -30.24 -30.41 -17.50
C VAL A 187 -31.23 -30.13 -16.37
N GLY A 188 -32.49 -30.53 -16.57
CA GLY A 188 -33.53 -30.45 -15.56
C GLY A 188 -34.61 -31.51 -15.77
N SER A 189 -35.63 -31.47 -14.92
CA SER A 189 -36.76 -32.39 -14.98
C SER A 189 -38.04 -31.73 -14.53
N ILE A 190 -39.16 -32.12 -15.13
CA ILE A 190 -40.51 -31.65 -14.82
C ILE A 190 -41.43 -32.85 -14.69
N THR A 191 -42.51 -32.69 -13.94
CA THR A 191 -43.57 -33.71 -13.81
C THR A 191 -44.88 -33.18 -14.36
N ARG A 192 -45.59 -33.98 -15.15
CA ARG A 192 -46.89 -33.60 -15.72
C ARG A 192 -47.94 -34.67 -15.41
N ASP A 193 -49.02 -34.29 -14.74
CA ASP A 193 -50.21 -35.13 -14.62
C ASP A 193 -51.02 -35.11 -15.92
N LEU A 194 -51.00 -36.20 -16.68
CA LEU A 194 -51.64 -36.28 -18.00
C LEU A 194 -53.17 -36.12 -17.93
N SER A 195 -53.78 -36.23 -16.76
CA SER A 195 -55.21 -35.98 -16.58
C SER A 195 -55.57 -34.49 -16.54
N ALA A 196 -54.61 -33.62 -16.18
CA ALA A 196 -54.90 -32.19 -16.06
C ALA A 196 -55.28 -31.56 -17.41
N ALA A 197 -56.00 -30.45 -17.35
CA ALA A 197 -56.47 -29.72 -18.53
C ALA A 197 -55.31 -29.20 -19.42
N ASP A 198 -55.66 -28.77 -20.63
CA ASP A 198 -54.75 -28.09 -21.55
C ASP A 198 -54.23 -26.79 -20.92
N GLY A 199 -53.00 -26.41 -21.26
CA GLY A 199 -52.41 -25.19 -20.73
C GLY A 199 -50.90 -25.09 -20.96
N ALA A 200 -50.39 -23.88 -20.78
CA ALA A 200 -48.95 -23.61 -20.84
C ALA A 200 -48.30 -23.75 -19.46
N VAL A 201 -47.12 -24.37 -19.41
CA VAL A 201 -46.27 -24.46 -18.23
C VAL A 201 -44.93 -23.81 -18.58
N ALA A 202 -44.52 -22.81 -17.78
CA ALA A 202 -43.27 -22.11 -17.96
C ALA A 202 -42.15 -22.77 -17.14
N GLU A 203 -41.06 -23.13 -17.80
CA GLU A 203 -39.83 -23.60 -17.19
C GLU A 203 -38.83 -22.46 -17.14
N THR A 204 -38.67 -21.88 -15.94
CA THR A 204 -37.73 -20.79 -15.62
C THR A 204 -36.49 -21.31 -14.88
N GLY A 205 -35.46 -20.48 -14.71
CA GLY A 205 -34.22 -20.87 -14.02
C GLY A 205 -33.28 -21.70 -14.88
N VAL A 206 -33.44 -21.67 -16.20
CA VAL A 206 -32.48 -22.29 -17.14
C VAL A 206 -31.18 -21.47 -17.19
N GLY A 207 -31.24 -20.16 -16.91
CA GLY A 207 -30.12 -19.24 -16.89
C GLY A 207 -29.75 -18.66 -18.26
N PHE A 208 -30.51 -19.01 -19.30
CA PHE A 208 -30.37 -18.50 -20.67
C PHE A 208 -31.62 -18.81 -21.49
N GLN A 209 -31.79 -18.09 -22.60
CA GLN A 209 -32.74 -18.44 -23.66
C GLN A 209 -32.19 -19.61 -24.47
N PRO A 210 -32.80 -20.81 -24.44
CA PRO A 210 -32.30 -21.92 -25.22
C PRO A 210 -32.60 -21.71 -26.71
N SER A 211 -31.78 -22.31 -27.58
CA SER A 211 -32.04 -22.41 -29.02
C SER A 211 -32.62 -23.77 -29.40
N VAL A 212 -32.33 -24.80 -28.59
CA VAL A 212 -32.85 -26.16 -28.73
C VAL A 212 -33.10 -26.74 -27.34
N VAL A 213 -34.17 -27.53 -27.20
CA VAL A 213 -34.39 -28.38 -26.02
C VAL A 213 -34.62 -29.81 -26.49
N ILE A 214 -33.90 -30.76 -25.89
CA ILE A 214 -34.10 -32.20 -26.09
C ILE A 214 -34.85 -32.73 -24.87
N PHE A 215 -35.93 -33.46 -25.10
CA PHE A 215 -36.79 -34.04 -24.08
C PHE A 215 -36.73 -35.57 -24.08
N MET A 216 -36.82 -36.14 -22.88
CA MET A 216 -37.00 -37.56 -22.65
C MET A 216 -38.08 -37.74 -21.59
N GLY A 217 -39.22 -38.27 -21.98
CA GLY A 217 -40.39 -38.41 -21.13
C GLY A 217 -40.84 -39.86 -20.99
N ALA A 218 -41.25 -40.27 -19.80
CA ALA A 218 -41.92 -41.54 -19.58
C ALA A 218 -43.04 -41.44 -18.55
N VAL A 219 -44.09 -42.25 -18.69
CA VAL A 219 -45.19 -42.37 -17.72
C VAL A 219 -44.96 -43.59 -16.83
N ALA A 220 -44.89 -43.38 -15.52
CA ALA A 220 -44.63 -44.45 -14.57
C ALA A 220 -45.69 -45.57 -14.67
N GLY A 221 -45.24 -46.82 -14.77
CA GLY A 221 -46.12 -48.00 -14.82
C GLY A 221 -46.93 -48.20 -16.10
N SER A 222 -46.71 -47.38 -17.15
CA SER A 222 -47.54 -47.44 -18.37
C SER A 222 -46.79 -47.82 -19.66
N GLY A 223 -45.45 -47.84 -19.67
CA GLY A 223 -44.66 -48.09 -20.88
C GLY A 223 -44.69 -46.97 -21.94
N MET A 224 -45.44 -45.88 -21.71
CA MET A 224 -45.41 -44.72 -22.61
C MET A 224 -44.05 -44.04 -22.52
N LEU A 225 -43.38 -43.92 -23.66
CA LEU A 225 -42.09 -43.23 -23.83
C LEU A 225 -42.26 -42.13 -24.88
N SER A 226 -41.57 -41.01 -24.67
CA SER A 226 -41.39 -39.96 -25.65
C SER A 226 -39.94 -39.49 -25.66
N LEU A 227 -39.35 -39.40 -26.84
CA LEU A 227 -38.03 -38.80 -27.08
C LEU A 227 -38.22 -37.72 -28.13
N GLY A 228 -37.98 -36.46 -27.78
CA GLY A 228 -38.20 -35.39 -28.74
C GLY A 228 -37.26 -34.24 -28.58
N PHE A 229 -37.38 -33.30 -29.50
CA PHE A 229 -36.64 -32.07 -29.50
C PHE A 229 -37.49 -30.96 -30.08
N ASP A 230 -37.17 -29.76 -29.65
CA ASP A 230 -37.81 -28.55 -30.14
C ASP A 230 -36.75 -27.48 -30.35
N SER A 231 -36.98 -26.70 -31.38
CA SER A 231 -36.23 -25.50 -31.74
C SER A 231 -37.26 -24.46 -32.16
N SER A 232 -36.92 -23.18 -32.16
CA SER A 232 -37.85 -22.13 -32.58
C SER A 232 -38.40 -22.30 -34.01
N ALA A 233 -37.82 -23.20 -34.82
CA ALA A 233 -38.25 -23.50 -36.19
C ALA A 233 -39.08 -24.78 -36.32
N ALA A 234 -38.86 -25.78 -35.46
CA ALA A 234 -39.49 -27.09 -35.62
C ALA A 234 -39.49 -27.92 -34.32
N ALA A 235 -40.56 -28.69 -34.14
CA ALA A 235 -40.77 -29.60 -33.02
C ALA A 235 -41.04 -31.02 -33.54
N TYR A 236 -40.28 -32.00 -33.04
CA TYR A 236 -40.46 -33.41 -33.39
C TYR A 236 -40.24 -34.33 -32.19
N SER A 237 -40.96 -35.44 -32.16
CA SER A 237 -40.74 -36.51 -31.19
C SER A 237 -40.94 -37.89 -31.81
N ILE A 238 -40.30 -38.87 -31.21
CA ILE A 238 -40.55 -40.29 -31.38
C ILE A 238 -41.30 -40.74 -30.13
N ALA A 239 -42.46 -41.35 -30.32
CA ALA A 239 -43.29 -41.86 -29.25
C ALA A 239 -43.59 -43.34 -29.44
N ASP A 240 -43.73 -44.06 -28.31
CA ASP A 240 -44.19 -45.44 -28.31
C ASP A 240 -45.64 -45.53 -28.87
N ASN A 241 -45.87 -46.38 -29.87
CA ASN A 241 -47.18 -46.57 -30.50
C ASN A 241 -48.03 -47.64 -29.78
N ARG A 242 -47.98 -47.61 -28.45
CA ARG A 242 -48.49 -48.59 -27.48
C ARG A 242 -49.63 -49.49 -27.97
N GLU A 243 -50.82 -48.92 -28.23
CA GLU A 243 -52.02 -49.69 -28.61
C GLU A 243 -52.24 -49.78 -30.13
N GLY A 244 -51.45 -49.07 -30.94
CA GLY A 244 -51.53 -49.17 -32.39
C GLY A 244 -50.87 -50.44 -32.91
N THR A 245 -49.59 -50.61 -32.57
CA THR A 245 -48.80 -51.78 -32.95
C THR A 245 -47.73 -52.04 -31.89
N ALA A 246 -47.74 -53.23 -31.27
CA ALA A 246 -46.78 -53.57 -30.23
C ALA A 246 -45.33 -53.48 -30.73
N GLY A 247 -44.46 -52.80 -29.96
CA GLY A 247 -43.05 -52.61 -30.30
C GLY A 247 -42.80 -51.62 -31.44
N ALA A 248 -43.83 -50.92 -31.92
CA ALA A 248 -43.68 -49.87 -32.91
C ALA A 248 -43.55 -48.50 -32.26
N TYR A 249 -42.81 -47.62 -32.93
CA TYR A 249 -42.69 -46.21 -32.60
C TYR A 249 -43.21 -45.38 -33.77
N TYR A 250 -43.69 -44.17 -33.51
CA TYR A 250 -44.09 -43.25 -34.56
C TYR A 250 -43.53 -41.84 -34.30
N THR A 251 -43.47 -41.03 -35.35
CA THR A 251 -43.01 -39.65 -35.29
C THR A 251 -44.19 -38.69 -35.13
N ALA A 252 -44.06 -37.71 -34.24
CA ALA A 252 -45.03 -36.65 -34.03
C ALA A 252 -44.40 -35.28 -34.27
N SER A 253 -45.17 -34.32 -34.75
CA SER A 253 -44.75 -32.92 -34.94
C SER A 253 -44.94 -32.07 -33.67
N THR A 254 -44.49 -32.60 -32.54
CA THR A 254 -44.57 -31.98 -31.19
C THR A 254 -43.30 -32.34 -30.43
N SER A 255 -42.86 -31.52 -29.46
CA SER A 255 -41.64 -31.78 -28.66
C SER A 255 -41.76 -33.03 -27.81
N LEU A 256 -42.98 -33.31 -27.34
CA LEU A 256 -43.33 -34.45 -26.50
C LEU A 256 -44.66 -35.03 -26.98
N CYS A 257 -44.77 -36.35 -26.91
CA CYS A 257 -46.01 -37.05 -27.19
C CYS A 257 -46.12 -38.31 -26.33
N PHE A 258 -47.10 -38.32 -25.41
CA PHE A 258 -47.48 -39.49 -24.63
C PHE A 258 -48.72 -40.10 -25.27
N TYR A 259 -48.48 -41.12 -26.10
CA TYR A 259 -49.51 -41.78 -26.89
C TYR A 259 -50.05 -43.02 -26.17
N VAL A 260 -51.37 -43.11 -26.08
CA VAL A 260 -52.07 -44.33 -25.63
C VAL A 260 -52.69 -44.99 -26.84
N SER A 261 -53.54 -44.24 -27.56
CA SER A 261 -54.19 -44.63 -28.80
C SER A 261 -54.50 -43.41 -29.67
N ALA A 262 -55.02 -43.60 -30.89
CA ALA A 262 -55.27 -42.52 -31.84
C ALA A 262 -56.15 -41.39 -31.27
N GLY A 263 -57.09 -41.73 -30.39
CA GLY A 263 -57.99 -40.79 -29.71
C GLY A 263 -57.60 -40.43 -28.27
N VAL A 264 -56.50 -40.99 -27.74
CA VAL A 264 -56.07 -40.80 -26.35
C VAL A 264 -54.57 -40.51 -26.31
N LYS A 265 -54.20 -39.24 -26.17
CA LYS A 265 -52.80 -38.79 -26.12
C LYS A 265 -52.65 -37.43 -25.44
N SER A 266 -51.44 -37.13 -24.97
CA SER A 266 -51.05 -35.81 -24.50
C SER A 266 -49.80 -35.34 -25.22
N ASN A 267 -49.90 -34.17 -25.86
CA ASN A 267 -48.82 -33.55 -26.61
C ASN A 267 -48.28 -32.35 -25.85
N GLY A 268 -46.95 -32.16 -25.87
CA GLY A 268 -46.29 -30.95 -25.42
C GLY A 268 -45.52 -30.32 -26.58
N THR A 269 -45.70 -29.01 -26.78
CA THR A 269 -44.94 -28.22 -27.76
C THR A 269 -44.37 -26.97 -27.09
N ILE A 270 -43.11 -26.59 -27.35
CA ILE A 270 -42.59 -25.32 -26.85
C ILE A 270 -43.32 -24.18 -27.57
N SER A 271 -44.04 -23.35 -26.83
CA SER A 271 -44.81 -22.22 -27.37
C SER A 271 -44.08 -20.90 -27.28
N SER A 272 -43.08 -20.78 -26.40
CA SER A 272 -42.29 -19.56 -26.25
C SER A 272 -40.90 -19.84 -25.70
N TRP A 273 -39.97 -18.99 -26.10
CA TRP A 273 -38.57 -18.98 -25.66
C TRP A 273 -38.35 -17.66 -24.91
N SER A 274 -37.78 -17.71 -23.71
CA SER A 274 -37.58 -16.55 -22.85
C SER A 274 -36.12 -16.43 -22.43
N ALA A 275 -35.70 -15.28 -21.91
CA ALA A 275 -34.32 -15.04 -21.48
C ALA A 275 -33.79 -16.05 -20.42
N ASP A 276 -34.68 -16.73 -19.71
CA ASP A 276 -34.37 -17.64 -18.61
C ASP A 276 -35.04 -19.02 -18.74
N GLY A 277 -35.44 -19.41 -19.95
CA GLY A 277 -36.01 -20.74 -20.23
C GLY A 277 -37.05 -20.77 -21.34
N PHE A 278 -38.10 -21.58 -21.18
CA PHE A 278 -39.09 -21.85 -22.24
C PHE A 278 -40.47 -22.18 -21.64
N SER A 279 -41.54 -22.10 -22.43
CA SER A 279 -42.88 -22.57 -22.02
C SER A 279 -43.36 -23.72 -22.90
N ILE A 280 -43.89 -24.78 -22.29
CA ILE A 280 -44.51 -25.91 -23.00
C ILE A 280 -46.03 -25.74 -22.95
N THR A 281 -46.68 -25.67 -24.11
CA THR A 281 -48.12 -25.80 -24.23
C THR A 281 -48.49 -27.28 -24.34
N TRP A 282 -49.30 -27.73 -23.38
CA TRP A 282 -49.85 -29.07 -23.33
C TRP A 282 -51.24 -29.10 -23.97
N ALA A 283 -51.45 -30.04 -24.88
CA ALA A 283 -52.73 -30.29 -25.52
C ALA A 283 -53.10 -31.77 -25.39
N LYS A 284 -54.30 -32.04 -24.89
CA LYS A 284 -54.83 -33.38 -24.64
C LYS A 284 -55.86 -33.76 -25.70
N THR A 285 -55.85 -35.02 -26.10
CA THR A 285 -56.93 -35.65 -26.86
C THR A 285 -57.44 -36.84 -26.06
N GLY A 286 -58.75 -36.93 -25.84
CA GLY A 286 -59.35 -37.96 -25.00
C GLY A 286 -59.04 -37.78 -23.51
N SER A 287 -58.89 -38.89 -22.80
CA SER A 287 -58.65 -38.93 -21.34
C SER A 287 -57.39 -39.71 -20.95
N PRO A 288 -56.19 -39.34 -21.42
CA PRO A 288 -54.95 -39.91 -20.89
C PRO A 288 -54.84 -39.61 -19.39
N ALA A 289 -54.17 -40.51 -18.66
CA ALA A 289 -53.98 -40.44 -17.22
C ALA A 289 -52.58 -40.91 -16.83
N GLY A 290 -52.17 -40.61 -15.60
CA GLY A 290 -50.85 -40.93 -15.06
C GLY A 290 -49.93 -39.71 -14.98
N THR A 291 -48.78 -39.88 -14.33
CA THR A 291 -47.78 -38.82 -14.17
C THR A 291 -46.59 -39.10 -15.09
N ALA A 292 -46.37 -38.21 -16.06
CA ALA A 292 -45.19 -38.21 -16.88
C ALA A 292 -44.02 -37.55 -16.13
N ASN A 293 -42.88 -38.22 -16.09
CA ASN A 293 -41.59 -37.64 -15.71
C ASN A 293 -40.86 -37.26 -16.99
N VAL A 294 -40.51 -35.99 -17.13
CA VAL A 294 -39.85 -35.46 -18.34
C VAL A 294 -38.52 -34.87 -17.94
N PHE A 295 -37.44 -35.45 -18.45
CA PHE A 295 -36.10 -34.88 -18.38
C PHE A 295 -35.86 -34.03 -19.62
N TYR A 296 -35.12 -32.93 -19.45
CA TYR A 296 -34.75 -32.07 -20.57
C TYR A 296 -33.28 -31.69 -20.53
N LEU A 297 -32.72 -31.48 -21.72
CA LEU A 297 -31.43 -30.83 -21.97
C LEU A 297 -31.68 -29.58 -22.80
N ALA A 298 -31.60 -28.42 -22.16
CA ALA A 298 -31.67 -27.12 -22.83
C ALA A 298 -30.27 -26.70 -23.28
N ILE A 299 -30.14 -26.21 -24.51
CA ILE A 299 -28.87 -25.80 -25.13
C ILE A 299 -29.03 -24.39 -25.68
N ARG A 300 -28.01 -23.55 -25.50
CA ARG A 300 -27.94 -22.20 -26.05
C ARG A 300 -27.31 -22.19 -27.44
#